data_AF-A0AAV5W9K2-F1
#
_entry.id   AF-A0AAV5W9K2-F1
#
_cell.length_a   1.000
_cell.length_b   1.000
_cell.length_c   1.000
_cell.angle_alpha   90.00
_cell.angle_beta   90.00
_cell.angle_gamma   90.00
#
_symmetry.space_group_name_H-M   'P 1'
#
loop_
_entity.id
_entity.type
_entity.pdbx_description
1 polymer ?
#
loop_
_entity_poly.entity_id
_entity_poly.type
_entity_poly.pdbx_seq_one_letter_code
_entity_poly.pdbx_strand_id
1 'polypeptide(L)'
;LQCEMGGRGGGNSKGGDKKLTFKEKSSIKFVEQDEPDFIKQMKSKMGYRAPATVDDKFAPEFDEDIPDTVEGELLRTREEERPQVVVINPETDLCDDELKMALEAEQKKEDQKKIDEGRITFKKPVKRGADEKESEEALAEEKKRKIERAKQPEKKIERNLLSFGEEEEDE
;
A
#
# COMPACT_ATOMS: atom_id res chain seq x y z
N LEU A 1 47.54 -40.22 -58.28
CA LEU A 1 47.17 -40.65 -56.92
C LEU A 1 47.32 -39.47 -55.97
N GLN A 2 46.23 -38.92 -55.45
CA GLN A 2 46.04 -38.73 -54.01
C GLN A 2 44.60 -38.26 -53.75
N CYS A 3 43.89 -39.07 -52.98
CA CYS A 3 42.57 -38.82 -52.43
C CYS A 3 42.69 -38.17 -51.04
N GLU A 4 41.52 -37.80 -50.49
CA GLU A 4 41.22 -37.68 -49.04
C GLU A 4 41.55 -36.35 -48.36
N MET A 5 40.72 -35.72 -47.51
CA MET A 5 39.39 -36.04 -46.96
C MET A 5 38.69 -34.74 -46.55
N GLY A 6 37.36 -34.73 -46.60
CA GLY A 6 36.53 -33.66 -46.06
C GLY A 6 36.57 -33.60 -44.52
N GLY A 7 36.64 -32.38 -43.99
CA GLY A 7 36.44 -32.10 -42.57
C GLY A 7 35.14 -31.33 -42.35
N ARG A 8 34.03 -32.06 -42.19
CA ARG A 8 32.77 -31.50 -41.65
C ARG A 8 32.95 -31.25 -40.15
N GLY A 9 33.30 -30.01 -39.78
CA GLY A 9 33.30 -29.56 -38.39
C GLY A 9 31.90 -29.24 -37.90
N GLY A 10 31.06 -30.25 -37.70
CA GLY A 10 29.78 -30.14 -37.01
C GLY A 10 29.99 -29.95 -35.51
N GLY A 11 29.91 -28.71 -35.04
CA GLY A 11 30.02 -28.36 -33.63
C GLY A 11 28.64 -28.12 -33.00
N ASN A 12 27.90 -29.19 -32.71
CA ASN A 12 26.69 -29.12 -31.89
C ASN A 12 27.09 -28.88 -30.42
N SER A 13 27.30 -27.62 -30.04
CA SER A 13 27.67 -27.26 -28.67
C SER A 13 26.43 -27.19 -27.80
N LYS A 14 26.16 -28.30 -27.09
CA LYS A 14 25.31 -28.34 -25.89
C LYS A 14 25.60 -27.13 -24.97
N GLY A 15 24.52 -26.55 -24.44
CA GLY A 15 24.55 -25.45 -23.48
C GLY A 15 25.15 -25.87 -22.14
N GLY A 16 26.47 -25.82 -22.05
CA GLY A 16 27.21 -25.74 -20.80
C GLY A 16 27.81 -24.36 -20.67
N ASP A 17 27.89 -23.85 -19.44
CA ASP A 17 28.38 -22.52 -19.09
C ASP A 17 29.82 -22.28 -19.60
N LYS A 18 29.93 -21.78 -20.83
CA LYS A 18 31.23 -21.37 -21.39
C LYS A 18 31.66 -20.09 -20.69
N LYS A 19 32.72 -20.18 -19.89
CA LYS A 19 33.33 -19.01 -19.26
C LYS A 19 33.88 -18.10 -20.36
N LEU A 20 33.20 -16.97 -20.56
CA LEU A 20 33.58 -15.95 -21.54
C LEU A 20 34.95 -15.34 -21.19
N THR A 21 35.75 -15.03 -22.20
CA THR A 21 37.02 -14.33 -22.07
C THR A 21 36.81 -12.85 -21.73
N PHE A 22 37.84 -12.17 -21.20
CA PHE A 22 37.74 -10.77 -20.79
C PHE A 22 37.26 -9.82 -21.92
N LYS A 23 37.72 -10.05 -23.16
CA LYS A 23 37.26 -9.29 -24.33
C LYS A 23 35.78 -9.52 -24.63
N GLU A 24 35.30 -10.76 -24.55
CA GLU A 24 33.89 -11.09 -24.78
C GLU A 24 32.99 -10.52 -23.68
N LYS A 25 33.45 -10.50 -22.43
CA LYS A 25 32.74 -9.85 -21.32
C LYS A 25 32.59 -8.34 -21.53
N SER A 26 33.62 -7.67 -22.04
CA SER A 26 33.60 -6.22 -22.27
C SER A 26 32.62 -5.78 -23.38
N SER A 27 32.21 -6.69 -24.26
CA SER A 27 31.23 -6.42 -25.33
C SER A 27 29.77 -6.66 -24.91
N ILE A 28 29.51 -7.18 -23.71
CA ILE A 28 28.16 -7.45 -23.22
C ILE A 28 27.63 -6.19 -22.53
N LYS A 29 26.53 -5.64 -23.05
CA LYS A 29 25.79 -4.56 -22.39
C LYS A 29 24.56 -5.14 -21.70
N PHE A 30 24.30 -4.69 -20.48
CA PHE A 30 23.04 -4.96 -19.82
C PHE A 30 21.94 -4.19 -20.55
N VAL A 31 20.90 -4.90 -20.98
CA VAL A 31 19.67 -4.31 -21.54
C VAL A 31 18.58 -4.60 -20.54
N GLU A 32 18.09 -3.56 -19.88
CA GLU A 32 16.95 -3.67 -19.00
C GLU A 32 15.70 -3.89 -19.87
N GLN A 33 15.21 -5.13 -19.90
CA GLN A 33 13.97 -5.46 -20.61
C GLN A 33 12.80 -5.25 -19.65
N ASP A 34 11.70 -4.72 -20.18
CA ASP A 34 10.46 -4.58 -19.42
C ASP A 34 10.00 -5.91 -18.84
N GLU A 35 9.54 -5.88 -17.59
CA GLU A 35 9.02 -7.08 -16.93
C GLU A 35 7.75 -7.59 -17.63
N PRO A 36 7.60 -8.92 -17.79
CA PRO A 36 6.38 -9.50 -18.33
C PRO A 36 5.18 -9.28 -17.39
N ASP A 37 3.97 -9.20 -17.95
CA ASP A 37 2.75 -8.83 -17.22
C ASP A 37 2.46 -9.71 -15.99
N PHE A 38 2.80 -11.00 -16.06
CA PHE A 38 2.65 -11.92 -14.93
C PHE A 38 3.50 -11.50 -13.72
N ILE A 39 4.76 -11.11 -13.93
CA ILE A 39 5.66 -10.68 -12.85
C ILE A 39 5.19 -9.34 -12.29
N LYS A 40 4.73 -8.40 -13.14
CA LYS A 40 4.13 -7.14 -12.70
C LYS A 40 2.94 -7.36 -11.78
N GLN A 41 1.98 -8.19 -12.19
CA GLN A 41 0.80 -8.51 -11.38
C GLN A 41 1.16 -9.22 -10.07
N MET A 42 2.13 -10.14 -10.11
CA MET A 42 2.61 -10.83 -8.92
C MET A 42 3.28 -9.86 -7.93
N LYS A 43 4.15 -8.97 -8.41
CA LYS A 43 4.79 -7.93 -7.58
C LYS A 43 3.77 -7.01 -6.95
N SER A 44 2.75 -6.59 -7.70
CA SER A 44 1.64 -5.80 -7.17
C SER A 44 0.85 -6.55 -6.09
N LYS A 45 0.51 -7.83 -6.31
CA LYS A 45 -0.20 -8.66 -5.33
C LYS A 45 0.60 -8.93 -4.06
N MET A 46 1.92 -9.06 -4.20
CA MET A 46 2.85 -9.32 -3.09
C MET A 46 3.31 -8.03 -2.38
N GLY A 47 2.88 -6.85 -2.83
CA GLY A 47 3.30 -5.58 -2.24
C GLY A 47 4.79 -5.30 -2.42
N TYR A 48 5.41 -5.78 -3.50
CA TYR A 48 6.83 -5.56 -3.77
C TYR A 48 7.11 -4.06 -3.94
N ARG A 49 7.92 -3.51 -3.04
CA ARG A 49 8.47 -2.16 -3.15
C ARG A 49 9.92 -2.29 -3.61
N ALA A 50 10.29 -1.55 -4.67
CA ALA A 50 11.68 -1.50 -5.10
C ALA A 50 12.57 -1.02 -3.94
N PRO A 51 13.78 -1.59 -3.76
CA PRO A 51 14.70 -1.11 -2.74
C PRO A 51 14.98 0.37 -2.97
N ALA A 52 15.11 1.15 -1.88
CA ALA A 52 15.40 2.57 -1.95
C ALA A 52 16.64 2.80 -2.82
N THR A 53 16.44 3.54 -3.91
CA THR A 53 17.52 3.95 -4.81
C THR A 53 18.33 5.06 -4.15
N VAL A 54 19.53 5.34 -4.67
CA VAL A 54 20.37 6.41 -4.10
C VAL A 54 19.69 7.78 -4.29
N ASP A 55 18.92 7.94 -5.37
CA ASP A 55 18.17 9.16 -5.67
C ASP A 55 17.01 9.41 -4.69
N ASP A 56 16.41 8.35 -4.14
CA ASP A 56 15.36 8.46 -3.12
C ASP A 56 15.86 9.11 -1.82
N LYS A 57 17.18 9.13 -1.57
CA LYS A 57 17.77 9.82 -0.41
C LYS A 57 17.87 11.33 -0.58
N PHE A 58 17.83 11.80 -1.84
CA PHE A 58 17.89 13.22 -2.18
C PHE A 58 16.50 13.79 -2.44
N ALA A 59 15.48 12.93 -2.53
CA ALA A 59 14.11 13.38 -2.49
C ALA A 59 13.89 14.06 -1.12
N PRO A 60 13.47 15.34 -1.09
CA PRO A 60 12.93 15.89 0.13
C PRO A 60 11.76 14.98 0.53
N GLU A 61 11.84 14.38 1.71
CA GLU A 61 10.67 13.75 2.35
C GLU A 61 9.64 14.88 2.53
N PHE A 62 8.82 15.03 1.50
CA PHE A 62 7.75 15.99 1.40
C PHE A 62 6.62 15.48 2.30
N ASP A 63 6.74 15.75 3.60
CA ASP A 63 5.57 15.96 4.43
C ASP A 63 4.96 17.31 3.98
N GLU A 64 4.29 17.33 2.81
CA GLU A 64 3.66 18.54 2.25
C GLU A 64 2.54 19.08 3.15
N ASP A 65 2.02 18.25 4.04
CA ASP A 65 0.91 18.59 4.93
C ASP A 65 1.33 19.39 6.17
N ILE A 66 2.63 19.54 6.43
CA ILE A 66 3.13 20.32 7.56
C ILE A 66 3.49 21.73 7.09
N PRO A 67 2.79 22.78 7.58
CA PRO A 67 3.07 24.16 7.18
C PRO A 67 4.53 24.54 7.45
N ASP A 68 5.11 25.38 6.60
CA ASP A 68 6.46 25.94 6.75
C ASP A 68 6.47 27.06 7.82
N THR A 69 5.93 26.73 9.00
CA THR A 69 5.94 27.53 10.21
C THR A 69 6.90 26.91 11.21
N VAL A 70 7.38 27.70 12.18
CA VAL A 70 8.29 27.23 13.24
C VAL A 70 7.72 26.01 13.98
N GLU A 71 6.40 25.98 14.19
CA GLU A 71 5.71 24.81 14.75
C GLU A 71 5.79 23.59 13.81
N GLY A 72 5.62 23.78 12.51
CA GLY A 72 5.75 22.71 11.53
C GLY A 72 7.17 22.15 11.44
N GLU A 73 8.19 23.01 11.52
CA GLU A 73 9.58 22.57 11.61
C GLU A 73 9.84 21.77 12.90
N LEU A 74 9.29 22.21 14.03
CA LEU A 74 9.32 21.46 15.29
C LEU A 74 8.65 20.09 15.16
N LEU A 75 7.52 19.98 14.47
CA LEU A 75 6.84 18.70 14.21
C LEU A 75 7.68 17.76 13.32
N ARG A 76 8.46 18.30 12.37
CA ARG A 76 9.37 17.52 11.51
C ARG A 76 10.62 17.05 12.26
N THR A 77 11.16 17.88 13.15
CA THR A 77 12.32 17.49 13.96
C THR A 77 11.97 16.39 14.95
N ARG A 78 12.84 15.38 15.05
CA ARG A 78 12.71 14.31 16.04
C ARG A 78 12.81 14.91 17.44
N GLU A 79 12.07 14.35 18.42
CA GLU A 79 12.08 14.85 19.79
C GLU A 79 13.48 14.89 20.42
N GLU A 80 14.35 13.93 20.05
CA GLU A 80 15.75 13.85 20.51
C GLU A 80 16.66 14.95 19.94
N GLU A 81 16.28 15.55 18.82
CA GLU A 81 17.04 16.62 18.15
C GLU A 81 16.60 18.02 18.59
N ARG A 82 15.48 18.13 19.33
CA ARG A 82 14.98 19.40 19.85
C ARG A 82 15.89 19.92 20.98
N PRO A 83 16.05 21.24 21.12
CA PRO A 83 16.89 21.82 22.16
C PRO A 83 16.36 21.50 23.56
N GLN A 84 17.27 21.22 24.49
CA GLN A 84 16.93 21.02 25.90
C GLN A 84 16.44 22.33 26.52
N VAL A 85 15.23 22.32 27.06
CA VAL A 85 14.69 23.43 27.86
C VAL A 85 15.23 23.31 29.28
N VAL A 86 15.74 24.42 29.83
CA VAL A 86 16.27 24.51 31.19
C VAL A 86 15.51 25.60 31.94
N VAL A 87 14.90 25.22 33.07
CA VAL A 87 14.19 26.13 33.98
C VAL A 87 15.23 26.89 34.80
N ILE A 88 15.27 28.22 34.67
CA ILE A 88 16.21 29.07 35.42
C ILE A 88 15.53 29.58 36.70
N ASN A 89 14.27 30.03 36.58
CA ASN A 89 13.49 30.57 37.67
C ASN A 89 12.20 29.76 37.87
N PRO A 90 12.06 28.98 38.96
CA PRO A 90 10.92 28.10 39.15
C PRO A 90 9.59 28.82 39.43
N GLU A 91 9.62 30.13 39.72
CA GLU A 91 8.40 30.92 39.96
C GLU A 91 7.80 31.51 38.67
N THR A 92 8.61 31.69 37.63
CA THR A 92 8.19 32.33 36.37
C THR A 92 8.21 31.38 35.19
N ASP A 93 9.14 30.44 35.19
CA ASP A 93 9.36 29.51 34.09
C ASP A 93 8.55 28.24 34.35
N LEU A 94 7.83 27.78 33.33
CA LEU A 94 7.06 26.55 33.42
C LEU A 94 7.98 25.33 33.25
N CYS A 95 7.69 24.28 34.03
CA CYS A 95 8.36 22.99 33.83
C CYS A 95 7.80 22.26 32.60
N ASP A 96 8.60 21.39 31.99
CA ASP A 96 8.20 20.55 30.84
C ASP A 96 6.90 19.77 31.10
N ASP A 97 6.71 19.28 32.33
CA ASP A 97 5.53 18.51 32.71
C ASP A 97 4.26 19.38 32.75
N GLU A 98 4.37 20.61 33.27
CA GLU A 98 3.25 21.56 33.32
C GLU A 98 2.85 22.02 31.93
N LEU A 99 3.84 22.26 31.05
CA LEU A 99 3.63 22.58 29.64
C LEU A 99 2.87 21.46 28.91
N LYS A 100 3.31 20.20 29.08
CA LYS A 100 2.63 19.04 28.47
C LYS A 100 1.19 18.90 28.96
N MET A 101 0.95 19.07 30.26
CA MET A 101 -0.40 19.01 30.83
C MET A 101 -1.30 20.13 30.29
N ALA A 102 -0.79 21.35 30.14
CA ALA A 102 -1.55 22.47 29.59
C ALA A 102 -1.93 22.22 28.12
N LEU A 103 -0.99 21.74 27.32
CA LEU A 103 -1.17 21.44 25.90
C LEU A 103 -2.20 20.32 25.69
N GLU A 104 -2.09 19.22 26.46
CA GLU A 104 -3.07 18.13 26.41
C GLU A 104 -4.47 18.59 26.84
N ALA A 105 -4.57 19.47 27.84
CA ALA A 105 -5.84 20.04 28.27
C ALA A 105 -6.49 20.93 27.20
N GLU A 106 -5.69 21.62 26.39
CA GLU A 106 -6.18 22.41 25.27
C GLU A 106 -6.67 21.53 24.12
N GLN A 107 -5.89 20.51 23.73
CA GLN A 107 -6.30 19.53 22.72
C GLN A 107 -7.61 18.83 23.09
N LYS A 108 -7.77 18.40 24.36
CA LYS A 108 -9.02 17.80 24.84
C LYS A 108 -10.22 18.74 24.70
N LYS A 109 -10.03 20.05 24.94
CA LYS A 109 -11.10 21.05 24.76
C LYS A 109 -11.45 21.23 23.29
N GLU A 110 -10.45 21.26 22.40
CA GLU A 110 -10.69 21.34 20.96
C GLU A 110 -11.43 20.11 20.43
N ASP A 111 -11.04 18.91 20.87
CA ASP A 111 -11.70 17.68 20.46
C ASP A 111 -13.13 17.62 21.00
N GLN A 112 -13.38 18.06 22.23
CA GLN A 112 -14.72 18.19 22.77
C GLN A 112 -15.57 19.18 21.95
N LYS A 113 -15.02 20.33 21.55
CA LYS A 113 -15.70 21.28 20.66
C LYS A 113 -16.04 20.65 19.30
N LYS A 114 -15.13 19.87 18.70
CA LYS A 114 -15.40 19.15 17.43
C LYS A 114 -16.51 18.10 17.57
N ILE A 115 -16.63 17.48 18.75
CA ILE A 115 -17.72 16.54 19.08
C ILE A 115 -19.04 17.30 19.23
N ASP A 116 -19.06 18.40 19.99
CA ASP A 116 -20.26 19.21 20.25
C ASP A 116 -20.77 19.88 18.96
N GLU A 117 -19.87 20.31 18.07
CA GLU A 117 -20.18 20.82 16.72
C GLU A 117 -20.72 19.74 15.77
N GLY A 118 -20.75 18.47 16.19
CA GLY A 118 -21.26 17.35 15.41
C GLY A 118 -20.39 16.99 14.19
N ARG A 119 -19.14 17.48 14.13
CA ARG A 119 -18.20 17.17 13.05
C ARG A 119 -17.73 15.72 13.09
N ILE A 120 -17.71 15.13 14.28
CA ILE A 120 -17.41 13.71 14.49
C ILE A 120 -18.72 13.02 14.91
N THR A 121 -19.36 12.30 13.98
CA THR A 121 -20.54 11.47 14.28
C THR A 121 -20.17 10.00 14.32
N PHE A 122 -20.38 9.35 15.47
CA PHE A 122 -20.20 7.91 15.59
C PHE A 122 -21.48 7.19 15.13
N LYS A 123 -21.45 6.57 13.95
CA LYS A 123 -22.56 5.71 13.52
C LYS A 123 -22.58 4.48 14.41
N LYS A 124 -23.71 4.24 15.07
CA LYS A 124 -23.90 3.00 15.84
C LYS A 124 -23.69 1.81 14.89
N PRO A 125 -22.85 0.82 15.27
CA PRO A 125 -22.71 -0.37 14.47
C PRO A 125 -24.07 -1.06 14.40
N VAL A 126 -24.55 -1.31 13.18
CA VAL A 126 -25.79 -2.06 12.95
C VAL A 126 -25.57 -3.47 13.47
N LYS A 127 -26.21 -3.79 14.59
CA LYS A 127 -26.34 -5.19 15.03
C LYS A 127 -27.07 -5.90 13.91
N ARG A 128 -26.40 -6.85 13.25
CA ARG A 128 -27.00 -7.77 12.28
C ARG A 128 -27.97 -8.68 13.06
N GLY A 129 -29.19 -8.18 13.30
CA GLY A 129 -30.24 -8.90 14.00
C GLY A 129 -31.21 -7.98 14.73
N ALA A 130 -32.44 -7.91 14.19
CA ALA A 130 -33.70 -7.63 14.87
C ALA A 130 -34.30 -6.20 14.92
N ASP A 131 -34.03 -5.30 13.96
CA ASP A 131 -34.85 -4.08 13.83
C ASP A 131 -34.91 -3.52 12.40
N GLU A 132 -35.44 -4.32 11.46
CA GLU A 132 -35.73 -3.92 10.07
C GLU A 132 -37.22 -3.56 9.89
N LYS A 133 -37.85 -2.81 10.82
CA LYS A 133 -39.29 -2.54 10.68
C LYS A 133 -39.80 -1.11 10.78
N GLU A 134 -39.00 -0.10 11.14
CA GLU A 134 -39.54 1.27 11.24
C GLU A 134 -38.80 2.37 10.46
N SER A 135 -37.70 2.07 9.74
CA SER A 135 -36.97 3.12 8.99
C SER A 135 -36.85 2.91 7.48
N GLU A 136 -37.47 1.87 6.91
CA GLU A 136 -37.49 1.64 5.46
C GLU A 136 -38.73 2.21 4.74
N GLU A 137 -39.81 2.55 5.45
CA GLU A 137 -41.05 3.00 4.79
C GLU A 137 -40.95 4.39 4.15
N ALA A 138 -40.08 5.29 4.67
CA ALA A 138 -39.95 6.65 4.12
C ALA A 138 -39.03 6.76 2.88
N LEU A 139 -38.22 5.73 2.56
CA LEU A 139 -37.25 5.77 1.45
C LEU A 139 -37.60 4.81 0.30
N ALA A 140 -38.60 3.94 0.49
CA ALA A 140 -39.00 2.92 -0.49
C ALA A 140 -40.04 3.38 -1.52
N GLU A 141 -40.76 4.49 -1.30
CA GLU A 141 -41.84 4.90 -2.21
C GLU A 141 -41.34 5.68 -3.44
N GLU A 142 -40.22 6.43 -3.31
CA GLU A 142 -39.68 7.23 -4.42
C GLU A 142 -38.93 6.38 -5.48
N LYS A 143 -38.42 5.20 -5.10
CA LYS A 143 -37.64 4.33 -6.01
C LYS A 143 -38.48 3.31 -6.79
N LYS A 144 -39.75 3.11 -6.42
CA LYS A 144 -40.63 2.12 -7.09
C LYS A 144 -41.18 2.55 -8.45
N ARG A 145 -41.14 3.85 -8.80
CA ARG A 145 -41.68 4.35 -10.09
C ARG A 145 -40.69 4.28 -11.27
N LYS A 146 -39.40 3.95 -11.05
CA LYS A 146 -38.38 3.91 -12.12
C LYS A 146 -37.92 2.51 -12.53
N ILE A 147 -38.33 1.44 -11.84
CA ILE A 147 -37.77 0.09 -12.02
C ILE A 147 -38.67 -0.85 -12.85
N GLU A 148 -39.88 -0.45 -13.25
CA GLU A 148 -40.79 -1.33 -14.00
C GLU A 148 -40.50 -1.50 -15.51
N ARG A 149 -39.49 -0.83 -16.10
CA ARG A 149 -39.26 -0.87 -17.56
C ARG A 149 -38.02 -1.63 -18.05
N ALA A 150 -37.34 -2.39 -17.21
CA ALA A 150 -36.16 -3.16 -17.64
C ALA A 150 -36.27 -4.66 -17.29
N LYS A 151 -37.22 -5.35 -17.94
CA LYS A 151 -37.26 -6.82 -17.99
C LYS A 151 -36.28 -7.33 -19.05
N GLN A 152 -35.26 -8.09 -18.65
CA GLN A 152 -34.60 -9.09 -19.49
C GLN A 152 -34.18 -10.33 -18.66
N PRO A 153 -34.13 -11.53 -19.28
CA PRO A 153 -34.34 -12.80 -18.59
C PRO A 153 -33.07 -13.44 -17.97
N GLU A 154 -33.35 -14.24 -16.95
CA GLU A 154 -32.47 -14.95 -16.02
C GLU A 154 -31.42 -15.87 -16.69
N LYS A 155 -30.16 -15.76 -16.27
CA LYS A 155 -29.11 -16.74 -16.60
C LYS A 155 -29.13 -17.86 -15.56
N LYS A 156 -29.29 -19.10 -16.02
CA LYS A 156 -29.23 -20.33 -15.22
C LYS A 156 -27.88 -20.42 -14.50
N ILE A 157 -27.92 -20.55 -13.18
CA ILE A 157 -26.74 -20.75 -12.34
C ILE A 157 -26.34 -22.23 -12.41
N GLU A 158 -25.13 -22.50 -12.85
CA GLU A 158 -24.56 -23.86 -12.87
C GLU A 158 -24.23 -24.29 -11.44
N ARG A 159 -24.83 -25.40 -11.01
CA ARG A 159 -24.67 -25.95 -9.65
C ARG A 159 -23.43 -26.85 -9.65
N ASN A 160 -22.25 -26.23 -9.63
CA ASN A 160 -20.99 -26.83 -9.14
C ASN A 160 -19.88 -25.77 -9.19
N LEU A 161 -19.93 -24.83 -8.24
CA LEU A 161 -18.91 -23.80 -8.04
C LEU A 161 -17.84 -24.22 -7.00
N LEU A 162 -17.85 -25.49 -6.58
CA LEU A 162 -16.92 -26.06 -5.62
C LEU A 162 -16.62 -27.53 -6.03
N SER A 163 -15.61 -27.76 -6.86
CA SER A 163 -14.95 -29.05 -6.91
C SER A 163 -13.83 -29.01 -5.86
N PHE A 164 -14.13 -29.46 -4.64
CA PHE A 164 -13.06 -29.90 -3.77
C PHE A 164 -12.47 -31.14 -4.43
N GLY A 165 -11.20 -31.04 -4.85
CA GLY A 165 -10.45 -32.20 -5.29
C GLY A 165 -10.52 -33.24 -4.20
N GLU A 166 -11.15 -34.36 -4.53
CA GLU A 166 -11.02 -35.65 -3.88
C GLU A 166 -9.52 -35.98 -3.91
N GLU A 167 -8.82 -35.56 -2.85
CA GLU A 167 -7.45 -35.98 -2.57
C GLU A 167 -7.54 -37.46 -2.20
N GLU A 168 -7.22 -38.28 -3.19
CA GLU A 168 -7.02 -39.73 -3.13
C GLU A 168 -6.06 -40.06 -1.97
N GLU A 169 -6.64 -40.51 -0.86
CA GLU A 169 -5.95 -41.08 0.29
C GLU A 169 -5.49 -42.50 -0.09
N ASP A 170 -4.19 -42.73 0.01
CA ASP A 170 -3.47 -43.98 -0.26
C ASP A 170 -4.21 -45.25 0.26
N GLU A 171 -4.58 -46.15 -0.67
CA GLU A 171 -4.41 -47.61 -0.51
C GLU A 171 -4.37 -48.38 -1.85
#